data_AF-A0A0S3F2V3-F1
#
_entry.id   AF-A0A0S3F2V3-F1
#
_cell.length_a   1.000
_cell.length_b   1.000
_cell.length_c   1.000
_cell.angle_alpha   90.00
_cell.angle_beta   90.00
_cell.angle_gamma   90.00
#
_symmetry.space_group_name_H-M   'P 1'
#
loop_
_entity.id
_entity.type
_entity.pdbx_description
1 polymer ?
#
loop_
_entity_poly.entity_id
_entity_poly.type
_entity_poly.pdbx_seq_one_letter_code
_entity_poly.pdbx_strand_id
1 'polypeptide(L)'
;MQFSVPFGGVEAALAHMHGIASHKRTAFQARLKNFLRLGLLDDVKAGRGKAAKYEAHHILLLALGLELSQMGVAPERSVELIKNNIGRISLAVLDSISTKPEGFGSDWSPTAIFFDPGALAQLTTIPDQEVLVLFGKTENLKDLTASFFAKHTRLAMISISGLLVGIGESLSSSIPAGFKDFAERAFATALVEWARSHDQHPQA
;
A
#
# COMPACT_ATOMS: atom_id res chain seq x y z
N MET A 1 18.20 -1.18 12.76
CA MET A 1 18.93 -0.54 11.64
C MET A 1 17.88 0.14 10.78
N GLN A 2 17.97 1.44 10.48
CA GLN A 2 16.86 2.17 9.85
C GLN A 2 16.89 2.02 8.31
N PHE A 3 15.87 1.36 7.75
CA PHE A 3 15.67 1.25 6.29
C PHE A 3 15.24 2.59 5.71
N SER A 4 16.06 3.14 4.79
CA SER A 4 15.70 4.37 4.08
C SER A 4 16.22 4.39 2.65
N VAL A 5 15.40 4.84 1.71
CA VAL A 5 15.73 4.99 0.28
C VAL A 5 15.44 6.42 -0.20
N PRO A 6 16.16 6.94 -1.21
CA PRO A 6 15.86 8.22 -1.83
C PRO A 6 14.63 8.13 -2.74
N PHE A 7 14.00 9.27 -3.07
CA PHE A 7 12.83 9.31 -3.96
C PHE A 7 13.06 8.58 -5.30
N GLY A 8 14.25 8.70 -5.90
CA GLY A 8 14.56 8.00 -7.15
C GLY A 8 14.56 6.47 -7.01
N GLY A 9 14.93 5.93 -5.84
CA GLY A 9 14.85 4.50 -5.54
C GLY A 9 13.40 4.04 -5.34
N VAL A 10 12.60 4.82 -4.61
CA VAL A 10 11.16 4.57 -4.46
C VAL A 10 10.46 4.55 -5.82
N GLU A 11 10.73 5.57 -6.64
CA GLU A 11 10.10 5.68 -7.95
C GLU A 11 10.57 4.57 -8.91
N ALA A 12 11.84 4.17 -8.86
CA ALA A 12 12.32 3.05 -9.67
C ALA A 12 11.65 1.73 -9.27
N ALA A 13 11.55 1.44 -7.98
CA ALA A 13 10.90 0.22 -7.49
C ALA A 13 9.42 0.18 -7.87
N LEU A 14 8.67 1.25 -7.61
CA LEU A 14 7.24 1.30 -7.97
C LEU A 14 7.03 1.32 -9.50
N ALA A 15 7.91 1.97 -10.27
CA ALA A 15 7.84 1.94 -11.72
C ALA A 15 8.06 0.52 -12.26
N HIS A 16 8.99 -0.24 -11.68
CA HIS A 16 9.22 -1.63 -12.04
C HIS A 16 8.00 -2.50 -11.68
N MET A 17 7.51 -2.39 -10.45
CA MET A 17 6.36 -3.13 -9.95
C MET A 17 5.11 -2.95 -10.81
N HIS A 18 4.83 -1.72 -11.25
CA HIS A 18 3.66 -1.41 -12.08
C HIS A 18 3.96 -1.44 -13.60
N GLY A 19 5.12 -1.94 -14.04
CA GLY A 19 5.45 -2.07 -15.47
C GLY A 19 5.47 -0.74 -16.24
N ILE A 20 5.89 0.35 -15.60
CA ILE A 20 5.90 1.69 -16.19
C ILE A 20 7.02 1.81 -17.23
N ALA A 21 6.63 2.02 -18.49
CA ALA A 21 7.56 2.24 -19.60
C ALA A 21 8.50 3.45 -19.35
N SER A 22 9.76 3.35 -19.80
CA SER A 22 10.82 4.35 -19.58
C SER A 22 10.41 5.78 -20.01
N HIS A 23 9.75 5.92 -21.16
CA HIS A 23 9.28 7.21 -21.68
C HIS A 23 8.07 7.80 -20.91
N LYS A 24 7.44 7.03 -20.01
CA LYS A 24 6.33 7.48 -19.16
C LYS A 24 6.75 7.80 -17.73
N ARG A 25 8.04 7.65 -17.39
CA ARG A 25 8.58 7.85 -16.04
C ARG A 25 8.34 9.27 -15.49
N THR A 26 8.45 10.31 -16.32
CA THR A 26 8.15 11.69 -15.90
C THR A 26 6.69 11.87 -15.48
N ALA A 27 5.74 11.30 -16.23
CA ALA A 27 4.33 11.36 -15.87
C ALA A 27 4.03 10.54 -14.60
N PHE A 28 4.70 9.39 -14.44
CA PHE A 28 4.60 8.58 -13.23
C PHE A 28 5.16 9.30 -11.98
N GLN A 29 6.33 9.92 -12.09
CA GLN A 29 6.90 10.78 -11.05
C GLN A 29 5.95 11.91 -10.64
N ALA A 30 5.25 12.54 -11.61
CA ALA A 30 4.26 13.56 -11.32
C ALA A 30 3.09 13.02 -10.50
N ARG A 31 2.62 11.79 -10.77
CA ARG A 31 1.57 11.13 -9.98
C ARG A 31 2.02 10.84 -8.55
N LEU A 32 3.22 10.28 -8.36
CA LEU A 32 3.78 10.06 -7.02
C LEU A 32 3.89 11.37 -6.25
N LYS A 33 4.42 12.43 -6.89
CA LYS A 33 4.51 13.77 -6.28
C LYS A 33 3.14 14.36 -5.95
N ASN A 34 2.10 14.04 -6.71
CA ASN A 34 0.75 14.48 -6.38
C ASN A 34 0.28 13.89 -5.04
N PHE A 35 0.51 12.59 -4.80
CA PHE A 35 0.21 11.99 -3.49
C PHE A 35 0.97 12.64 -2.34
N LEU A 36 2.26 12.96 -2.55
CA LEU A 36 3.05 13.67 -1.54
C LEU A 36 2.49 15.06 -1.25
N ARG A 37 2.10 15.80 -2.29
CA ARG A 37 1.48 17.13 -2.16
C ARG A 37 0.13 17.07 -1.44
N LEU A 38 -0.62 15.99 -1.63
CA LEU A 38 -1.90 15.73 -0.95
C LEU A 38 -1.74 15.26 0.50
N GLY A 39 -0.51 15.11 1.02
CA GLY A 39 -0.26 14.75 2.41
C GLY A 39 -0.47 13.26 2.70
N LEU A 40 -0.19 12.40 1.72
CA LEU A 40 -0.17 10.95 1.96
C LEU A 40 0.93 10.57 2.97
N LEU A 41 2.08 11.24 2.90
CA LEU A 41 3.26 10.99 3.72
C LEU A 41 3.66 12.26 4.50
N ASP A 42 2.83 12.67 5.46
CA ASP A 42 3.01 13.93 6.21
C ASP A 42 4.30 13.99 7.06
N ASP A 43 4.86 12.82 7.38
CA ASP A 43 6.09 12.64 8.12
C ASP A 43 7.36 12.77 7.25
N VAL A 44 7.24 12.70 5.93
CA VAL A 44 8.37 12.89 5.00
C VAL A 44 8.67 14.37 4.82
N LYS A 45 9.58 14.90 5.64
CA LYS A 45 10.06 16.29 5.54
C LYS A 45 11.31 16.39 4.65
N ALA A 46 11.16 16.98 3.46
CA ALA A 46 12.30 17.45 2.66
C ALA A 46 12.78 18.80 3.21
N GLY A 47 13.86 18.81 4.00
CA GLY A 47 14.48 20.07 4.46
C GLY A 47 15.23 20.79 3.32
N ARG A 48 15.44 22.11 3.46
CA ARG A 48 16.29 22.87 2.52
C ARG A 48 17.68 22.23 2.46
N GLY A 49 18.04 21.69 1.30
CA GLY A 49 19.37 21.10 1.02
C GLY A 49 19.56 19.64 1.44
N LYS A 50 18.55 18.97 2.02
CA LYS A 50 18.63 17.53 2.33
C LYS A 50 17.58 16.75 1.52
N ALA A 51 18.05 15.72 0.82
CA ALA A 51 17.15 14.82 0.11
C ALA A 51 16.21 14.12 1.10
N ALA A 52 14.92 14.05 0.76
CA ALA A 52 13.95 13.28 1.51
C ALA A 52 14.33 11.79 1.54
N LYS A 53 14.13 11.18 2.71
CA LYS A 53 14.34 9.76 2.93
C LYS A 53 13.00 9.08 3.12
N TYR A 54 12.82 7.94 2.44
CA TYR A 54 11.59 7.18 2.46
C TYR A 54 11.86 5.84 3.15
N GLU A 55 11.01 5.46 4.09
CA GLU A 55 11.08 4.22 4.84
C GLU A 55 10.17 3.18 4.20
N ALA A 56 10.13 1.97 4.76
CA ALA A 56 9.41 0.86 4.15
C ALA A 56 7.89 1.12 4.05
N HIS A 57 7.29 1.71 5.08
CA HIS A 57 5.86 2.05 5.05
C HIS A 57 5.54 3.14 4.03
N HIS A 58 6.43 4.11 3.82
CA HIS A 58 6.24 5.13 2.78
C HIS A 58 6.06 4.52 1.39
N ILE A 59 6.82 3.45 1.09
CA ILE A 59 6.73 2.74 -0.19
C ILE A 59 5.40 1.99 -0.28
N LEU A 60 5.00 1.30 0.80
CA LEU A 60 3.70 0.61 0.89
C LEU A 60 2.53 1.57 0.67
N LEU A 61 2.52 2.72 1.35
CA LEU A 61 1.41 3.67 1.25
C LEU A 61 1.32 4.29 -0.15
N LEU A 62 2.46 4.61 -0.78
CA LEU A 62 2.49 5.07 -2.18
C LEU A 62 2.02 3.98 -3.16
N ALA A 63 2.44 2.73 -2.95
CA ALA A 63 1.98 1.59 -3.73
C ALA A 63 0.46 1.42 -3.61
N LEU A 64 -0.08 1.48 -2.40
CA LEU A 64 -1.52 1.39 -2.16
C LEU A 64 -2.29 2.55 -2.81
N GLY A 65 -1.75 3.77 -2.78
CA GLY A 65 -2.34 4.91 -3.49
C GLY A 65 -2.40 4.69 -5.01
N LEU A 66 -1.36 4.08 -5.59
CA LEU A 66 -1.33 3.72 -7.00
C LEU A 66 -2.35 2.64 -7.34
N GLU A 67 -2.48 1.58 -6.53
CA GLU A 67 -3.49 0.53 -6.69
C GLU A 67 -4.91 1.10 -6.68
N LEU A 68 -5.23 1.96 -5.70
CA LEU A 68 -6.52 2.65 -5.62
C LEU A 68 -6.77 3.50 -6.89
N SER A 69 -5.76 4.23 -7.36
CA SER A 69 -5.86 5.01 -8.61
C SER A 69 -6.06 4.13 -9.85
N GLN A 70 -5.43 2.95 -9.92
CA GLN A 70 -5.64 2.00 -11.01
C GLN A 70 -7.08 1.46 -11.03
N MET A 71 -7.71 1.37 -9.86
CA MET A 71 -9.12 0.99 -9.69
C MET A 71 -10.09 2.17 -9.87
N GLY A 72 -9.59 3.33 -10.32
CA GLY A 72 -10.40 4.51 -10.64
C GLY A 72 -10.69 5.42 -9.44
N VAL A 73 -10.13 5.17 -8.26
CA VAL A 73 -10.30 6.07 -7.11
C VAL A 73 -9.47 7.34 -7.33
N ALA A 74 -10.10 8.50 -7.17
CA ALA A 74 -9.40 9.79 -7.29
C ALA A 74 -8.25 9.91 -6.28
N PRO A 75 -7.15 10.63 -6.59
CA PRO A 75 -5.99 10.75 -5.71
C PRO A 75 -6.33 11.28 -4.31
N GLU A 76 -7.14 12.34 -4.22
CA GLU A 76 -7.57 12.95 -2.96
C GLU A 76 -8.32 11.94 -2.08
N ARG A 77 -9.24 11.18 -2.70
CA ARG A 77 -10.00 10.13 -2.02
C ARG A 77 -9.11 8.97 -1.60
N SER A 78 -8.12 8.61 -2.42
CA SER A 78 -7.16 7.56 -2.08
C SER A 78 -6.36 7.93 -0.84
N VAL A 79 -5.91 9.18 -0.72
CA VAL A 79 -5.21 9.67 0.48
C VAL A 79 -6.10 9.59 1.71
N GLU A 80 -7.35 10.04 1.59
CA GLU A 80 -8.32 9.99 2.69
C GLU A 80 -8.58 8.54 3.16
N LEU A 81 -8.85 7.63 2.22
CA LEU A 81 -9.08 6.22 2.51
C LEU A 81 -7.90 5.58 3.23
N ILE A 82 -6.67 5.86 2.77
CA ILE A 82 -5.46 5.32 3.39
C ILE A 82 -5.30 5.87 4.81
N LYS A 83 -5.42 7.19 5.01
CA LYS A 83 -5.22 7.82 6.33
C LYS A 83 -6.28 7.37 7.35
N ASN A 84 -7.54 7.29 6.93
CA ASN A 84 -8.64 6.85 7.80
C ASN A 84 -8.56 5.37 8.18
N ASN A 85 -7.80 4.56 7.43
CA ASN A 85 -7.68 3.12 7.66
C ASN A 85 -6.27 2.68 8.07
N ILE A 86 -5.41 3.60 8.51
CA ILE A 86 -3.99 3.29 8.76
C ILE A 86 -3.80 2.14 9.75
N GLY A 87 -4.55 2.11 10.85
CA GLY A 87 -4.47 1.01 11.84
C GLY A 87 -4.89 -0.34 11.28
N ARG A 88 -5.91 -0.38 10.40
CA ARG A 88 -6.35 -1.61 9.74
C ARG A 88 -5.36 -2.08 8.68
N ILE A 89 -4.73 -1.14 7.96
CA ILE A 89 -3.64 -1.44 7.01
C ILE A 89 -2.46 -2.03 7.77
N SER A 90 -2.07 -1.47 8.91
CA SER A 90 -1.00 -1.98 9.76
C SER A 90 -1.28 -3.42 10.23
N LEU A 91 -2.49 -3.70 10.72
CA LEU A 91 -2.89 -5.07 11.08
C LEU A 91 -2.81 -6.03 9.88
N ALA A 92 -3.29 -5.62 8.71
CA ALA A 92 -3.22 -6.43 7.51
C ALA A 92 -1.77 -6.73 7.06
N VAL A 93 -0.84 -5.80 7.31
CA VAL A 93 0.60 -6.01 7.10
C VAL A 93 1.14 -7.04 8.09
N LEU A 94 0.79 -6.93 9.38
CA LEU A 94 1.22 -7.90 10.40
C LEU A 94 0.72 -9.31 10.07
N ASP A 95 -0.55 -9.46 9.69
CA ASP A 95 -1.12 -10.73 9.26
C ASP A 95 -0.39 -11.28 8.03
N SER A 96 -0.12 -10.43 7.04
CA SER A 96 0.55 -10.83 5.80
C SER A 96 1.98 -11.31 6.03
N ILE A 97 2.72 -10.68 6.96
CA ILE A 97 4.12 -11.02 7.24
C ILE A 97 4.22 -12.22 8.20
N SER A 98 3.25 -12.39 9.10
CA SER A 98 3.21 -13.53 10.03
C SER A 98 2.90 -14.86 9.33
N THR A 99 2.40 -14.80 8.10
CA THR A 99 2.13 -15.98 7.27
C THR A 99 3.36 -16.30 6.42
N LYS A 100 4.18 -17.27 6.87
CA LYS A 100 5.50 -17.61 6.31
C LYS A 100 5.49 -17.83 4.78
N PRO A 101 6.49 -17.31 4.05
CA PRO A 101 6.77 -17.76 2.69
C PRO A 101 7.97 -18.72 2.67
N GLU A 102 7.72 -20.03 2.52
CA GLU A 102 8.43 -20.92 1.60
C GLU A 102 7.48 -22.06 1.16
N GLY A 103 7.29 -22.22 -0.16
CA GLY A 103 6.48 -23.29 -0.77
C GLY A 103 5.03 -23.32 -0.29
N PHE A 104 4.19 -22.40 -0.77
CA PHE A 104 2.79 -22.22 -0.35
C PHE A 104 2.04 -23.56 -0.15
N GLY A 105 1.94 -24.00 1.10
CA GLY A 105 1.06 -25.07 1.56
C GLY A 105 -0.39 -24.61 1.65
N SER A 106 -1.29 -25.51 2.05
CA SER A 106 -2.75 -25.29 2.15
C SER A 106 -3.21 -24.15 3.07
N ASP A 107 -2.30 -23.57 3.87
CA ASP A 107 -2.64 -22.70 5.00
C ASP A 107 -2.29 -21.22 4.76
N TRP A 108 -1.88 -20.85 3.54
CA TRP A 108 -1.67 -19.44 3.18
C TRP A 108 -3.00 -18.78 2.85
N SER A 109 -3.45 -17.86 3.72
CA SER A 109 -4.58 -16.99 3.42
C SER A 109 -4.13 -15.54 3.30
N PRO A 110 -3.93 -15.03 2.08
CA PRO A 110 -3.55 -13.64 1.87
C PRO A 110 -4.57 -12.67 2.46
N THR A 111 -4.07 -11.55 2.98
CA THR A 111 -4.91 -10.46 3.48
C THR A 111 -5.17 -9.47 2.36
N ALA A 112 -6.42 -9.07 2.19
CA ALA A 112 -6.84 -8.12 1.17
C ALA A 112 -7.70 -6.99 1.74
N ILE A 113 -7.66 -5.86 1.04
CA ILE A 113 -8.59 -4.74 1.19
C ILE A 113 -9.71 -4.94 0.20
N PHE A 114 -10.95 -4.89 0.67
CA PHE A 114 -12.17 -4.91 -0.14
C PHE A 114 -12.85 -3.55 -0.04
N PHE A 115 -13.24 -2.96 -1.17
CA PHE A 115 -13.89 -1.66 -1.17
C PHE A 115 -14.77 -1.45 -2.41
N ASP A 116 -15.66 -0.45 -2.35
CA ASP A 116 -16.44 0.01 -3.51
C ASP A 116 -15.62 1.06 -4.28
N PRO A 117 -15.20 0.80 -5.54
CA PRO A 117 -14.48 1.77 -6.36
C PRO A 117 -15.45 2.85 -6.86
N GLY A 118 -15.82 3.77 -5.98
CA GLY A 118 -16.67 4.92 -6.27
C GLY A 118 -15.92 6.04 -7.00
N ALA A 119 -15.37 5.77 -8.19
CA ALA A 119 -14.65 6.76 -9.01
C ALA A 119 -15.45 8.05 -9.25
N LEU A 120 -16.78 7.91 -9.35
CA LEU A 120 -17.73 9.00 -9.57
C LEU A 120 -18.33 9.55 -8.28
N ALA A 121 -17.98 9.06 -7.09
CA ALA A 121 -18.60 9.47 -5.83
C ALA A 121 -18.48 11.00 -5.61
N GLN A 122 -17.35 11.59 -6.00
CA GLN A 122 -17.12 13.03 -5.95
C GLN A 122 -17.99 13.85 -6.93
N LEU A 123 -18.55 13.19 -7.95
CA LEU A 123 -19.41 13.80 -8.98
C LEU A 123 -20.90 13.54 -8.70
N THR A 124 -21.23 12.73 -7.70
CA THR A 124 -22.60 12.40 -7.34
C THR A 124 -23.08 13.25 -6.16
N THR A 125 -24.37 13.60 -6.15
CA THR A 125 -25.04 14.28 -5.03
C THR A 125 -25.48 13.33 -3.92
N ILE A 126 -25.30 12.02 -4.12
CA ILE A 126 -25.52 11.01 -3.10
C ILE A 126 -24.49 11.30 -1.99
N PRO A 127 -24.93 11.51 -0.73
CA PRO A 127 -24.00 11.68 0.39
C PRO A 127 -22.98 10.57 0.29
N ASP A 128 -21.69 10.92 0.38
CA ASP A 128 -20.56 9.98 0.30
C ASP A 128 -20.86 8.82 1.25
N GLN A 129 -21.46 7.75 0.72
CA GLN A 129 -21.79 6.58 1.50
C GLN A 129 -20.43 6.14 2.02
N GLU A 130 -20.29 6.02 3.34
CA GLU A 130 -19.04 5.59 3.96
C GLU A 130 -18.47 4.46 3.12
N VAL A 131 -17.38 4.74 2.39
CA VAL A 131 -16.79 3.76 1.49
C VAL A 131 -16.42 2.60 2.38
N LEU A 132 -17.16 1.50 2.23
CA LEU A 132 -16.99 0.35 3.08
C LEU A 132 -15.65 -0.27 2.73
N VAL A 133 -14.65 -0.04 3.57
CA VAL A 133 -13.35 -0.69 3.45
C VAL A 133 -13.32 -1.86 4.44
N LEU A 134 -13.40 -3.08 3.91
CA LEU A 134 -13.25 -4.30 4.69
C LEU A 134 -11.82 -4.81 4.54
N PHE A 135 -11.30 -5.37 5.63
CA PHE A 135 -10.01 -6.03 5.66
C PHE A 135 -10.26 -7.47 6.04
N GLY A 136 -9.67 -8.40 5.31
CA GLY A 136 -9.88 -9.79 5.63
C GLY A 136 -8.98 -10.74 4.87
N LYS A 137 -8.87 -11.92 5.45
CA LYS A 137 -8.24 -13.09 4.85
C LYS A 137 -9.12 -13.64 3.73
N THR A 138 -8.52 -14.10 2.63
CA THR A 138 -9.26 -14.68 1.50
C THR A 138 -10.08 -15.92 1.85
N GLU A 139 -9.75 -16.64 2.91
CA GLU A 139 -10.58 -17.76 3.41
C GLU A 139 -11.98 -17.28 3.85
N ASN A 140 -12.11 -16.03 4.29
CA ASN A 140 -13.38 -15.41 4.69
C ASN A 140 -14.08 -14.68 3.53
N LEU A 141 -13.59 -14.81 2.29
CA LEU A 141 -14.06 -14.07 1.13
C LEU A 141 -15.56 -14.25 0.88
N LYS A 142 -16.08 -15.47 1.08
CA LYS A 142 -17.50 -15.75 0.86
C LYS A 142 -18.41 -14.90 1.76
N ASP A 143 -18.08 -14.80 3.04
CA ASP A 143 -18.90 -14.05 4.00
C ASP A 143 -18.71 -12.54 3.84
N LEU A 144 -17.47 -12.12 3.54
CA LEU A 144 -17.15 -10.72 3.23
C LEU A 144 -17.89 -10.24 1.98
N THR A 145 -17.87 -11.02 0.90
CA THR A 145 -18.57 -10.68 -0.35
C THR A 145 -20.08 -10.67 -0.18
N ALA A 146 -20.65 -11.64 0.56
CA ALA A 146 -22.09 -11.68 0.82
C ALA A 146 -22.57 -10.45 1.61
N SER A 147 -21.85 -10.07 2.68
CA SER A 147 -22.18 -8.88 3.46
C SER A 147 -22.00 -7.58 2.67
N PHE A 148 -20.99 -7.54 1.79
CA PHE A 148 -20.70 -6.39 0.96
C PHE A 148 -21.76 -6.17 -0.14
N PHE A 149 -22.11 -7.22 -0.88
CA PHE A 149 -23.11 -7.13 -1.95
C PHE A 149 -24.54 -6.89 -1.44
N ALA A 150 -24.80 -7.09 -0.15
CA ALA A 150 -26.06 -6.66 0.45
C ALA A 150 -26.25 -5.13 0.44
N LYS A 151 -25.17 -4.35 0.32
CA LYS A 151 -25.20 -2.88 0.41
C LYS A 151 -24.56 -2.16 -0.78
N HIS A 152 -23.71 -2.84 -1.55
CA HIS A 152 -22.94 -2.26 -2.63
C HIS A 152 -23.06 -3.09 -3.92
N THR A 153 -22.94 -2.43 -5.07
CA THR A 153 -23.06 -3.08 -6.39
C THR A 153 -21.73 -3.42 -7.04
N ARG A 154 -20.61 -2.87 -6.54
CA ARG A 154 -19.28 -3.02 -7.13
C ARG A 154 -18.27 -3.38 -6.05
N LEU A 155 -17.43 -4.37 -6.31
CA LEU A 155 -16.38 -4.80 -5.41
C LEU A 155 -15.03 -4.70 -6.10
N ALA A 156 -14.10 -4.00 -5.48
CA ALA A 156 -12.69 -4.01 -5.80
C ALA A 156 -11.89 -4.65 -4.67
N MET A 157 -10.75 -5.27 -5.01
CA MET A 157 -9.90 -5.98 -4.06
C MET A 157 -8.43 -5.68 -4.32
N ILE A 158 -7.68 -5.29 -3.28
CA ILE A 158 -6.22 -5.13 -3.31
C ILE A 158 -5.61 -6.15 -2.35
N SER A 159 -4.74 -7.04 -2.85
CA SER A 159 -4.00 -7.97 -1.99
C SER A 159 -2.83 -7.25 -1.30
N ILE A 160 -2.88 -7.11 0.03
CA ILE A 160 -1.76 -6.55 0.80
C ILE A 160 -0.57 -7.48 0.73
N SER A 161 -0.79 -8.79 0.89
CA SER A 161 0.30 -9.77 0.83
C SER A 161 0.99 -9.76 -0.55
N GLY A 162 0.22 -9.72 -1.64
CA GLY A 162 0.77 -9.59 -3.00
C GLY A 162 1.53 -8.28 -3.21
N LEU A 163 1.00 -7.16 -2.69
CA LEU A 163 1.66 -5.86 -2.77
C LEU A 163 3.01 -5.87 -2.04
N LEU A 164 3.07 -6.48 -0.86
CA LEU A 164 4.31 -6.60 -0.09
C LEU A 164 5.38 -7.44 -0.81
N VAL A 165 4.98 -8.56 -1.41
CA VAL A 165 5.87 -9.40 -2.23
C VAL A 165 6.38 -8.61 -3.43
N GLY A 166 5.48 -7.96 -4.18
CA GLY A 166 5.84 -7.18 -5.37
C GLY A 166 6.78 -6.01 -5.06
N ILE A 167 6.58 -5.32 -3.93
CA ILE A 167 7.50 -4.29 -3.46
C ILE A 167 8.86 -4.90 -3.13
N GLY A 168 8.91 -6.00 -2.37
CA GLY A 168 10.15 -6.69 -2.01
C GLY A 168 10.98 -7.08 -3.24
N GLU A 169 10.36 -7.76 -4.20
CA GLU A 169 11.00 -8.17 -5.46
C GLU A 169 11.52 -6.95 -6.26
N SER A 170 10.71 -5.90 -6.35
CA SER A 170 11.05 -4.69 -7.11
C SER A 170 12.18 -3.89 -6.47
N LEU A 171 12.26 -3.86 -5.13
CA LEU A 171 13.37 -3.23 -4.42
C LEU A 171 14.68 -3.99 -4.65
N SER A 172 14.64 -5.33 -4.63
CA SER A 172 15.80 -6.17 -4.89
C SER A 172 16.33 -6.05 -6.33
N SER A 173 15.45 -5.76 -7.30
CA SER A 173 15.83 -5.61 -8.72
C SER A 173 16.25 -4.18 -9.09
N SER A 174 15.71 -3.17 -8.41
CA SER A 174 15.81 -1.77 -8.83
C SER A 174 16.80 -0.91 -8.03
N ILE A 175 17.26 -1.38 -6.87
CA ILE A 175 18.21 -0.64 -6.02
C ILE A 175 19.66 -1.08 -6.34
N PRO A 176 20.67 -0.17 -6.30
CA PRO A 176 22.08 -0.54 -6.47
C PRO A 176 22.52 -1.74 -5.62
N ALA A 177 23.39 -2.59 -6.17
CA ALA A 177 23.80 -3.88 -5.60
C ALA A 177 24.19 -3.87 -4.10
N GLY A 178 24.73 -2.76 -3.60
CA GLY A 178 25.09 -2.60 -2.17
C GLY A 178 23.91 -2.51 -1.19
N PHE A 179 22.67 -2.48 -1.66
CA PHE A 179 21.46 -2.41 -0.84
C PHE A 179 20.55 -3.63 -1.00
N LYS A 180 20.93 -4.64 -1.79
CA LYS A 180 20.07 -5.78 -2.11
C LYS A 180 19.76 -6.66 -0.88
N ASP A 181 20.79 -7.08 -0.15
CA ASP A 181 20.64 -7.85 1.10
C ASP A 181 19.87 -7.07 2.17
N PHE A 182 19.96 -5.73 2.11
CA PHE A 182 19.23 -4.83 2.98
C PHE A 182 17.75 -4.73 2.59
N ALA A 183 17.43 -4.65 1.30
CA ALA A 183 16.06 -4.64 0.81
C ALA A 183 15.31 -5.93 1.16
N GLU A 184 15.95 -7.10 1.02
CA GLU A 184 15.30 -8.39 1.25
C GLU A 184 14.97 -8.65 2.72
N ARG A 185 15.86 -8.27 3.66
CA ARG A 185 15.65 -8.53 5.09
C ARG A 185 15.13 -7.34 5.88
N ALA A 186 15.62 -6.13 5.58
CA ALA A 186 15.27 -4.95 6.38
C ALA A 186 13.92 -4.34 6.00
N PHE A 187 13.41 -4.56 4.77
CA PHE A 187 12.10 -4.05 4.37
C PHE A 187 10.96 -4.68 5.19
N ALA A 188 10.92 -6.02 5.26
CA ALA A 188 9.90 -6.73 6.03
C ALA A 188 10.00 -6.40 7.53
N THR A 189 11.22 -6.39 8.10
CA THR A 189 11.42 -6.01 9.51
C THR A 189 10.96 -4.58 9.78
N ALA A 190 11.33 -3.60 8.94
CA ALA A 190 10.91 -2.21 9.11
C ALA A 190 9.39 -2.03 8.99
N LEU A 191 8.73 -2.79 8.11
CA LEU A 191 7.27 -2.79 8.02
C LEU A 191 6.60 -3.37 9.26
N VAL A 192 7.14 -4.45 9.84
CA VAL A 192 6.62 -5.00 11.10
C VAL A 192 6.77 -4.01 12.25
N GLU A 193 7.94 -3.35 12.35
CA GLU A 193 8.18 -2.32 13.36
C GLU A 193 7.20 -1.15 13.22
N TRP A 194 7.01 -0.65 11.99
CA TRP A 194 6.03 0.39 11.70
C TRP A 194 4.59 -0.06 12.01
N ALA A 195 4.22 -1.27 11.59
CA ALA A 195 2.85 -1.75 11.78
C ALA A 195 2.52 -1.94 13.26
N ARG A 196 3.47 -2.43 14.07
CA ARG A 196 3.30 -2.54 15.53
C ARG A 196 3.15 -1.18 16.23
N SER A 197 3.79 -0.13 15.72
CA SER A 197 3.65 1.21 16.32
C SER A 197 2.32 1.90 16.01
N HIS A 198 1.59 1.39 15.01
CA HIS A 198 0.28 1.90 14.58
C HIS A 198 -0.88 0.95 14.91
N ASP A 199 -0.58 -0.21 15.49
CA ASP A 199 -1.58 -1.09 16.07
C ASP A 199 -2.06 -0.49 17.40
N GLN A 200 -3.30 0.01 17.42
CA GLN A 200 -3.93 0.56 18.62
C GLN A 200 -4.50 -0.54 19.55
N HIS A 201 -4.38 -1.81 19.18
CA HIS A 201 -4.68 -2.94 20.04
C HIS A 201 -3.38 -3.62 20.47
N PRO A 202 -2.78 -3.25 21.62
CA PRO A 202 -1.83 -4.16 22.24
C PRO A 202 -2.59 -5.46 22.47
N GLN A 203 -2.12 -6.55 21.88
CA GLN A 203 -2.63 -7.88 22.22
C GLN A 203 -2.61 -7.99 23.74
N ALA A 204 -3.81 -8.13 24.32
CA ALA A 204 -4.01 -8.43 25.73
C ALA A 204 -3.54 -9.85 26.05
#